data_AF-A0A2Z4D294-F1
#
_entry.id   AF-A0A2Z4D294-F1
#
_cell.length_a   1.000
_cell.length_b   1.000
_cell.length_c   1.000
_cell.angle_alpha   90.00
_cell.angle_beta   90.00
_cell.angle_gamma   90.00
#
_symmetry.space_group_name_H-M   'P 1'
#
loop_
_entity.id
_entity.type
_entity.pdbx_description
1 polymer ?
#
loop_
_entity_poly.entity_id
_entity_poly.type
_entity_poly.pdbx_seq_one_letter_code
_entity_poly.pdbx_strand_id
1 'polypeptide(L)' 'FMTKIKKLLETVCHNCGKILVDESNPAMAEALRYRDPKRRFDAVWRLCKPKMVCETTPPVEEDAPLEEQKKPKHDHGGC' A
#
# COMPACT_ATOMS: atom_id res chain seq x y z
N PHE A 1 19.34 -15.09 -1.75
CA PHE A 1 18.06 -14.66 -2.33
C PHE A 1 16.87 -14.80 -1.40
N MET A 2 16.83 -15.79 -0.49
CA MET A 2 15.75 -15.98 0.50
C MET A 2 15.34 -14.70 1.26
N THR A 3 16.32 -13.90 1.71
CA THR A 3 16.06 -12.64 2.40
C THR A 3 15.34 -11.62 1.52
N LYS A 4 15.67 -11.55 0.23
CA LYS A 4 15.02 -10.64 -0.72
C LYS A 4 13.59 -11.09 -1.04
N ILE A 5 13.39 -12.41 -1.19
CA ILE A 5 12.06 -13.00 -1.42
C ILE A 5 11.14 -12.70 -0.23
N LYS A 6 11.62 -12.92 1.00
CA LYS A 6 10.88 -12.58 2.22
C LYS A 6 10.44 -11.10 2.23
N LYS A 7 11.37 -10.17 1.97
CA LYS A 7 11.02 -8.73 1.91
C LYS A 7 9.98 -8.42 0.84
N LEU A 8 10.05 -9.10 -0.30
CA LEU A 8 9.12 -8.88 -1.41
C LEU A 8 7.71 -9.33 -1.05
N LEU A 9 7.58 -10.51 -0.42
CA LEU A 9 6.31 -11.01 0.12
C LEU A 9 5.76 -10.12 1.25
N GLU A 10 6.62 -9.53 2.08
CA GLU A 10 6.23 -8.54 3.10
C GLU A 10 5.85 -7.16 2.50
N THR A 11 6.02 -6.95 1.19
CA THR A 11 5.71 -5.68 0.51
C THR A 11 4.39 -5.72 -0.26
N VAL A 12 3.96 -6.91 -0.69
CA VAL A 12 2.80 -7.10 -1.56
C VAL A 12 1.71 -7.92 -0.88
N CYS A 13 0.47 -7.66 -1.24
CA CYS A 13 -0.65 -8.53 -0.91
C CYS A 13 -0.49 -9.90 -1.58
N HIS A 14 -0.62 -10.97 -0.82
CA HIS A 14 -0.52 -12.34 -1.34
C HIS A 14 -1.70 -12.76 -2.23
N ASN A 15 -2.80 -12.00 -2.22
CA ASN A 15 -3.99 -12.29 -2.99
C ASN A 15 -4.03 -11.54 -4.33
N CYS A 16 -3.86 -10.22 -4.34
CA CYS A 16 -3.90 -9.40 -5.56
C CYS A 16 -2.51 -9.05 -6.12
N GLY A 17 -1.42 -9.31 -5.39
CA GLY A 17 -0.05 -8.99 -5.82
C GLY A 17 0.30 -7.50 -5.81
N LYS A 18 -0.60 -6.61 -5.36
CA LYS A 18 -0.35 -5.17 -5.27
C LYS A 18 0.43 -4.79 -4.01
N ILE A 19 1.13 -3.66 -4.06
CA ILE A 19 1.88 -3.12 -2.92
C ILE A 19 0.88 -2.67 -1.85
N LEU A 20 1.16 -3.01 -0.58
CA LEU A 20 0.26 -2.78 0.56
C LEU A 20 0.08 -1.30 0.94
N VAL A 21 0.97 -0.43 0.47
CA VAL A 21 0.98 1.02 0.72
C VAL A 21 1.23 1.72 -0.60
N ASP A 22 0.61 2.87 -0.82
CA ASP A 22 0.78 3.65 -2.02
C ASP A 22 1.03 5.13 -1.72
N GLU A 23 0.94 5.98 -2.76
CA GLU A 23 1.34 7.39 -2.73
C GLU A 23 0.45 8.31 -1.89
N SER A 24 -0.67 7.83 -1.35
CA SER A 24 -1.43 8.59 -0.34
C SER A 24 -0.64 8.81 0.94
N ASN A 25 0.26 7.86 1.24
CA ASN A 25 1.19 8.02 2.33
C ASN A 25 2.36 8.92 1.85
N PRO A 26 2.56 10.10 2.44
CA PRO A 26 3.64 11.00 2.02
C PRO A 26 5.03 10.36 2.15
N ALA A 27 5.20 9.41 3.08
CA ALA A 27 6.45 8.66 3.21
C ALA A 27 6.69 7.70 2.04
N MET A 28 5.64 7.18 1.41
CA MET A 28 5.73 6.34 0.21
C MET A 28 6.11 7.19 -1.00
N ALA A 29 5.47 8.35 -1.18
CA ALA A 29 5.86 9.31 -2.22
C ALA A 29 7.34 9.73 -2.10
N GLU A 30 7.82 9.96 -0.88
CA GLU A 30 9.23 10.27 -0.65
C GLU A 30 10.14 9.06 -0.90
N ALA A 31 9.75 7.85 -0.46
CA ALA A 31 10.52 6.63 -0.71
C ALA A 31 10.72 6.39 -2.22
N LEU A 32 9.71 6.64 -3.05
CA LEU A 32 9.78 6.47 -4.50
C LEU A 32 10.75 7.44 -5.19
N ARG A 33 11.04 8.60 -4.59
CA ARG A 33 11.99 9.60 -5.13
C ARG A 33 13.45 9.16 -5.03
N TYR A 34 13.78 8.17 -4.19
CA TYR A 34 15.16 7.71 -4.05
C TYR A 34 15.72 7.14 -5.36
N ARG A 35 16.79 7.73 -5.90
CA ARG A 35 17.42 7.23 -7.14
C ARG A 35 18.04 5.84 -6.99
N ASP A 36 18.69 5.56 -5.87
CA ASP A 36 19.31 4.25 -5.63
C ASP A 36 18.23 3.15 -5.43
N PRO A 37 18.19 2.10 -6.29
CA PRO A 37 17.15 1.08 -6.23
C PRO A 37 17.16 0.27 -4.94
N LYS A 38 18.32 0.05 -4.32
CA LYS A 38 18.43 -0.72 -3.07
C LYS A 38 17.82 0.06 -1.91
N ARG A 39 18.14 1.36 -1.81
CA ARG A 39 17.56 2.28 -0.82
C ARG A 39 16.07 2.48 -1.03
N ARG A 40 15.63 2.65 -2.28
CA ARG A 40 14.20 2.73 -2.62
C ARG A 40 13.44 1.51 -2.13
N PHE A 41 13.92 0.30 -2.46
CA PHE A 41 13.28 -0.93 -2.03
C PHE A 41 13.26 -1.08 -0.50
N ASP A 42 14.36 -0.77 0.20
CA ASP A 42 14.38 -0.86 1.66
C ASP A 42 13.41 0.12 2.33
N ALA A 43 13.28 1.34 1.78
CA ALA A 43 12.32 2.33 2.26
C ALA A 43 10.86 1.89 2.05
N VAL A 44 10.52 1.43 0.83
CA VAL A 44 9.19 0.90 0.51
C VAL A 44 8.85 -0.31 1.39
N TRP A 45 9.78 -1.26 1.52
CA TRP A 45 9.59 -2.45 2.37
C TRP A 45 9.35 -2.08 3.84
N ARG A 46 10.08 -1.11 4.41
CA ARG A 46 9.86 -0.67 5.80
C ARG A 46 8.46 -0.09 6.02
N LEU A 47 7.89 0.57 5.02
CA LEU A 47 6.53 1.10 5.08
C LEU A 47 5.48 -0.01 4.98
N CYS A 48 5.73 -1.04 4.17
CA CYS A 48 4.79 -2.13 3.95
C CYS A 48 4.86 -3.22 5.03
N LYS A 49 6.03 -3.51 5.59
CA LYS A 49 6.25 -4.56 6.59
C LYS A 49 5.27 -4.54 7.79
N PRO A 50 4.91 -3.39 8.39
CA PRO A 50 3.94 -3.37 9.50
C PRO A 50 2.48 -3.52 9.04
N LYS A 51 2.18 -3.42 7.74
CA LYS A 51 0.82 -3.59 7.21
C LYS A 51 0.55 -5.07 6.99
N MET A 52 -0.49 -5.57 7.66
CA MET A 52 -0.92 -6.97 7.57
C MET A 52 -2.22 -7.13 6.76
N VAL A 53 -2.82 -6.02 6.33
CA VAL A 53 -4.12 -5.99 5.67
C VAL A 53 -4.02 -5.14 4.41
N CYS A 54 -4.51 -5.69 3.31
CA CYS A 54 -4.75 -5.01 2.05
C CYS A 54 -5.92 -4.03 2.28
N GLU A 55 -5.69 -2.72 2.17
CA GLU A 55 -6.76 -1.73 2.35
C GLU A 55 -7.82 -1.92 1.25
N THR A 56 -8.99 -2.42 1.63
CA THR A 56 -10.14 -2.60 0.74
C THR A 56 -11.12 -1.46 0.96
N THR A 57 -11.70 -0.94 -0.12
CA THR A 57 -12.86 -0.06 0.01
C THR A 57 -14.11 -0.92 0.15
N PRO A 58 -14.81 -0.95 1.30
CA PRO A 58 -16.11 -1.59 1.33
C PRO A 58 -17.00 -0.90 0.28
N PRO A 59 -17.78 -1.66 -0.51
CA PRO A 59 -18.73 -1.07 -1.44
C PRO A 59 -19.55 -0.05 -0.67
N VAL A 60 -19.69 1.15 -1.25
CA VAL A 60 -20.54 2.19 -0.68
C VAL A 60 -21.94 1.60 -0.64
N GLU A 61 -22.44 1.23 0.55
CA GLU A 61 -23.87 0.95 0.72
C GLU A 61 -24.61 2.23 0.29
N GLU A 62 -25.61 2.10 -0.59
CA GLU A 62 -26.34 3.21 -1.20
C GLU A 62 -27.02 4.16 -0.17
N ASP A 63 -27.02 3.78 1.12
CA ASP A 63 -27.62 4.51 2.24
C ASP A 63 -26.62 5.31 3.13
N ALA A 64 -25.33 5.37 2.80
CA ALA A 64 -24.35 6.10 3.63
C ALA A 64 -24.47 7.65 3.50
N PRO A 65 -24.40 8.43 4.60
CA PRO A 65 -24.52 9.89 4.58
C PRO A 65 -23.56 10.55 3.58
N LEU A 66 -24.05 11.55 2.84
CA LEU A 66 -23.33 12.26 1.76
C LEU A 66 -21.95 12.82 2.17
N GLU A 67 -21.68 13.00 3.46
CA GLU A 67 -20.40 13.48 3.99
C GLU A 67 -19.31 12.39 4.03
N GLU A 68 -19.66 11.12 4.23
CA GLU A 68 -18.70 10.00 4.21
C GLU A 68 -18.29 9.60 2.78
N GLN A 69 -19.11 9.95 1.79
CA GLN A 69 -18.85 9.74 0.37
C GLN A 69 -17.76 10.68 -0.19
N LYS A 70 -17.44 11.78 0.51
CA LYS A 70 -16.47 12.80 0.05
C LYS A 70 -15.05 12.58 0.53
N LYS A 71 -14.81 11.69 1.50
CA LYS A 71 -13.44 11.33 1.88
C LYS A 71 -12.89 10.42 0.78
N PRO A 72 -11.74 10.74 0.15
CA PRO A 72 -11.12 9.82 -0.80
C PRO A 72 -10.84 8.52 -0.05
N LYS A 73 -11.67 7.51 -0.30
CA LYS A 73 -11.47 6.18 0.24
C LYS A 73 -10.25 5.64 -0.47
N HIS A 74 -9.21 5.50 0.32
CA HIS A 74 -7.90 5.35 -0.23
C HIS A 74 -7.67 3.88 -0.59
N ASP A 75 -7.71 3.60 -1.88
CA ASP A 75 -7.60 2.26 -2.45
C ASP A 75 -6.41 2.23 -3.40
N HIS A 76 -5.53 1.26 -3.21
CA HIS A 76 -4.42 0.97 -4.11
C HIS A 76 -4.89 0.14 -5.35
N GLY A 77 -6.21 -0.01 -5.47
CA GLY A 77 -6.98 -0.53 -6.58
C GLY A 77 -7.09 -2.05 -6.60
N GLY A 78 -6.88 -2.74 -5.48
CA GLY A 78 -6.92 -4.20 -5.45
C GLY A 78 -7.24 -4.79 -4.08
N CYS A 79 -8.01 -5.88 -4.14
CA CYS A 79 -8.73 -6.52 -3.03
C CYS A 79 -9.69 -5.60 -2.28
#